data_AF-A0A6C0EXX4-F1
#
_entry.id   AF-A0A6C0EXX4-F1
#
_cell.length_a   1.000
_cell.length_b   1.000
_cell.length_c   1.000
_cell.angle_alpha   90.00
_cell.angle_beta   90.00
_cell.angle_gamma   90.00
#
_symmetry.space_group_name_H-M   'P 1'
#
loop_
_entity.id
_entity.type
_entity.pdbx_description
1 polymer ?
#
loop_
_entity_poly.entity_id
_entity_poly.type
_entity_poly.pdbx_seq_one_letter_code
_entity_poly.pdbx_strand_id
1 'polypeptide(L)' 'MDELVEILRRQTTYTKEEALLLLTENKGDIEKCISIYLGIKPKPEPEISTNQKIFKSIREFI' A
#
# COMPACT_ATOMS: atom_id res chain seq x y z
N MET A 1 8.86 6.22 -13.20
CA MET A 1 8.96 4.75 -13.07
C MET A 1 10.33 4.36 -12.51
N ASP A 2 11.43 4.78 -13.14
CA ASP A 2 12.79 4.49 -12.63
C ASP A 2 13.06 5.02 -11.21
N GLU A 3 12.52 6.19 -10.87
CA GLU A 3 12.64 6.74 -9.51
C GLU A 3 11.96 5.87 -8.45
N LEU A 4 10.78 5.31 -8.76
CA LEU A 4 10.07 4.40 -7.86
C LEU A 4 10.84 3.09 -7.66
N VAL A 5 11.48 2.60 -8.72
CA VAL A 5 12.35 1.42 -8.68
C VAL A 5 13.57 1.68 -7.80
N GLU A 6 14.20 2.85 -7.89
CA GLU A 6 15.29 3.21 -6.99
C GLU A 6 14.84 3.27 -5.53
N ILE A 7 13.70 3.90 -5.25
CA ILE A 7 13.15 4.01 -3.89
C ILE A 7 12.90 2.61 -3.32
N LEU A 8 12.26 1.73 -4.07
CA LEU A 8 11.99 0.37 -3.64
C LEU A 8 13.28 -0.42 -3.38
N ARG A 9 14.29 -0.28 -4.24
CA ARG A 9 15.60 -0.96 -4.08
C ARG A 9 16.45 -0.41 -2.93
N ARG A 10 16.20 0.82 -2.46
CA ARG A 10 16.84 1.33 -1.23
C ARG A 10 16.27 0.69 0.04
N GLN A 11 15.05 0.16 -0.03
CA GLN A 11 14.33 -0.42 1.11
C GLN A 11 14.29 -1.96 1.08
N THR A 12 14.67 -2.57 -0.04
CA THR A 12 14.52 -4.01 -0.29
C THR A 12 15.76 -4.57 -0.97
N THR A 13 15.92 -5.89 -0.94
CA THR A 13 17.01 -6.57 -1.64
C THR A 13 16.66 -6.94 -3.10
N TYR A 14 15.57 -6.41 -3.64
CA TYR A 14 15.15 -6.73 -5.00
C TYR A 14 16.12 -6.22 -6.06
N THR A 15 16.29 -7.01 -7.11
CA THR A 15 16.95 -6.59 -8.34
C THR A 15 16.12 -5.54 -9.07
N LYS A 16 16.71 -4.85 -10.04
CA LYS A 16 16.00 -3.85 -10.86
C LYS A 16 14.79 -4.46 -11.57
N GLU A 17 14.93 -5.68 -12.07
CA GLU A 17 13.90 -6.41 -12.80
C GLU A 17 12.76 -6.82 -11.88
N GLU A 18 13.07 -7.40 -10.71
CA GLU A 18 12.07 -7.77 -9.71
C GLU A 18 11.30 -6.56 -9.18
N ALA A 19 12.00 -5.46 -8.88
CA ALA A 19 11.39 -4.22 -8.43
C ALA A 19 10.46 -3.61 -9.48
N LEU A 20 10.85 -3.64 -10.76
CA LEU A 20 10.03 -3.16 -11.86
C LEU A 20 8.77 -4.02 -12.01
N LEU A 21 8.91 -5.35 -11.97
CA LEU A 21 7.79 -6.28 -12.08
C LEU A 21 6.78 -6.05 -10.94
N LEU A 22 7.27 -6.00 -9.70
CA LEU A 22 6.44 -5.82 -8.51
C LEU A 22 5.70 -4.48 -8.50
N LEU A 23 6.39 -3.40 -8.92
CA LEU A 23 5.75 -2.08 -9.07
C LEU A 23 4.70 -2.10 -10.18
N THR A 24 4.93 -2.81 -11.28
CA THR A 24 3.97 -2.89 -12.38
C THR A 24 2.72 -3.66 -11.96
N GLU A 25 2.87 -4.79 -11.26
CA GLU A 25 1.77 -5.59 -10.71
C GLU A 25 0.95 -4.82 -9.66
N ASN A 26 1.60 -3.96 -8.89
CA ASN A 26 0.96 -3.16 -7.84
C ASN A 26 0.63 -1.74 -8.29
N LYS A 27 0.58 -1.46 -9.60
CA LYS A 27 0.18 -0.16 -10.17
C LYS A 27 0.98 1.03 -9.63
N GLY A 28 2.25 0.81 -9.30
CA GLY A 28 3.18 1.82 -8.78
C GLY A 28 3.05 2.08 -7.27
N ASP A 29 2.27 1.30 -6.54
CA ASP A 29 2.13 1.42 -5.09
C ASP A 29 3.36 0.86 -4.37
N ILE A 30 4.30 1.76 -4.02
CA ILE A 30 5.54 1.42 -3.32
C ILE A 30 5.26 0.87 -1.92
N GLU A 31 4.35 1.48 -1.17
CA GLU A 31 4.08 1.07 0.22
C GLU A 31 3.58 -0.37 0.27
N LYS A 32 2.71 -0.74 -0.67
CA LYS A 32 2.26 -2.11 -0.83
C LYS A 32 3.40 -3.06 -1.20
N CYS A 33 4.29 -2.66 -2.11
CA CYS A 33 5.47 -3.46 -2.48
C CYS A 33 6.41 -3.70 -1.28
N ILE A 34 6.68 -2.66 -0.48
CA ILE A 34 7.49 -2.76 0.73
C ILE A 34 6.79 -3.64 1.78
N SER A 35 5.48 -3.49 1.96
CA SER A 35 4.70 -4.31 2.89
C SER A 35 4.77 -5.79 2.54
N ILE A 36 4.70 -6.13 1.24
CA ILE A 36 4.87 -7.49 0.73
C ILE A 36 6.27 -8.03 1.06
N TYR A 37 7.32 -7.24 0.79
CA TYR A 37 8.70 -7.64 1.08
C TYR A 37 8.93 -7.88 2.57
N LEU A 38 8.41 -7.00 3.43
CA LEU A 38 8.50 -7.10 4.88
C LEU A 38 7.60 -8.21 5.47
N GLY A 39 6.75 -8.85 4.66
CA GLY A 39 5.79 -9.85 5.13
C GLY A 39 4.68 -9.27 6.03
N ILE A 40 4.44 -7.95 5.96
CA ILE A 40 3.41 -7.28 6.74
C ILE A 40 2.06 -7.59 6.11
N LYS A 41 1.21 -8.31 6.84
CA LYS A 41 -0.18 -8.49 6.44
C LYS A 41 -0.95 -7.19 6.68
N PRO A 42 -1.75 -6.71 5.72
CA PRO A 42 -2.62 -5.57 5.96
C PRO A 42 -3.52 -5.89 7.15
N LYS A 43 -3.64 -4.95 8.09
CA LYS A 43 -4.62 -5.09 9.16
C LYS A 43 -6.01 -5.16 8.51
N PRO A 44 -6.86 -6.11 8.91
CA PRO A 44 -8.24 -6.10 8.43
C PRO A 44 -8.85 -4.74 8.78
N GLU A 45 -9.62 -4.16 7.85
CA GLU A 45 -10.41 -2.99 8.18
C GLU A 45 -11.35 -3.36 9.34
N PRO A 46 -11.46 -2.51 10.38
CA PRO A 46 -12.37 -2.79 11.47
C PRO A 46 -13.79 -2.84 10.93
N GLU A 47 -14.56 -3.86 11.34
CA GLU A 47 -15.97 -3.92 11.03
C GLU A 47 -16.69 -2.74 11.69
N ILE A 48 -16.95 -1.71 10.89
CA ILE A 48 -17.69 -0.54 11.35
C ILE A 48 -19.20 -0.83 11.29
N SER A 49 -19.86 -0.63 12.43
CA SER A 49 -21.32 -0.70 12.52
C SER A 49 -21.98 0.35 11.62
N THR A 50 -23.24 0.12 11.24
CA THR A 50 -24.05 1.08 10.48
C THR A 50 -24.06 2.46 11.14
N ASN A 51 -24.17 2.51 12.46
CA ASN A 51 -24.13 3.78 13.20
C ASN A 51 -22.78 4.48 13.04
N GLN A 52 -21.66 3.76 13.11
CA GLN A 52 -20.33 4.33 12.89
C GLN A 52 -20.15 4.86 11.46
N LYS A 53 -20.74 4.19 10.45
CA LYS A 53 -20.77 4.69 9.06
C LYS A 53 -21.54 6.00 8.95
N ILE A 54 -22.73 6.07 9.56
CA ILE A 54 -23.57 7.26 9.57
C ILE A 54 -22.87 8.43 10.27
N PHE A 55 -22.27 8.20 11.44
CA PHE A 55 -21.51 9.23 12.15
C PHE A 55 -20.30 9.73 11.34
N LYS A 56 -19.59 8.83 10.65
CA LYS A 56 -18.46 9.20 9.79
C LYS A 56 -18.93 10.10 8.63
N SER A 57 -20.01 9.73 7.95
CA SER A 57 -20.54 10.53 6.83
C SER A 57 -21.06 11.91 7.28
N ILE A 58 -21.66 12.00 8.47
CA ILE A 58 -22.09 13.30 9.02
C ILE A 58 -20.89 14.18 9.34
N ARG A 59 -19.83 13.61 9.93
CA ARG A 59 -18.60 14.34 10.25
C ARG A 59 -17.88 14.83 8.99
N GLU A 60 -17.82 14.02 7.93
CA GLU A 60 -17.17 14.40 6.67
C GLU A 60 -17.93 15.50 5.91
N PHE A 61 -19.20 15.74 6.24
CA PHE A 61 -20.05 16.74 5.58
C PHE A 61 -20.00 18.13 6.24
N ILE A 62 -19.47 18.25 7.46
CA ILE A 62 -19.30 19.52 8.20
C ILE A 62 -17.89 20.06 7.96
#